data_AF-A0A9E3CIE1-F1
#
_entry.id   AF-A0A9E3CIE1-F1
#
_cell.length_a   1.000
_cell.length_b   1.000
_cell.length_c   1.000
_cell.angle_alpha   90.00
_cell.angle_beta   90.00
_cell.angle_gamma   90.00
#
_symmetry.space_group_name_H-M   'P 1'
#
loop_
_entity.id
_entity.type
_entity.pdbx_description
1 polymer ?
#
loop_
_entity_poly.entity_id
_entity_poly.type
_entity_poly.pdbx_seq_one_letter_code
_entity_poly.pdbx_strand_id
1 'polypeptide(L)'
;MYLGAFHFDGPTDTLLESYEKLFAGFPAENIELHVAVVRDGGITVYDACPDQPTFEAFAASEEFRGALTAAGLPEPRVEGTGEVHRALLRQPVTA
;
A
#
# COMPACT_ATOMS: atom_id res chain seq x y z
N MET A 1 -1.92 -13.33 -8.04
CA MET A 1 -1.80 -11.95 -7.52
C MET A 1 -0.55 -11.93 -6.69
N TYR A 2 0.34 -11.00 -7.02
CA TYR A 2 1.63 -10.86 -6.38
C TYR A 2 1.55 -9.79 -5.30
N LEU A 3 1.94 -10.12 -4.08
CA LEU A 3 1.86 -9.23 -2.94
C LEU A 3 3.18 -8.49 -2.75
N GLY A 4 3.09 -7.16 -2.73
CA GLY A 4 4.16 -6.27 -2.33
C GLY A 4 3.95 -5.71 -0.93
N ALA A 5 5.05 -5.30 -0.29
CA ALA A 5 5.05 -4.52 0.93
C ALA A 5 5.77 -3.18 0.70
N PHE A 6 5.12 -2.09 1.10
CA PHE A 6 5.65 -0.74 1.07
C PHE A 6 5.82 -0.26 2.51
N HIS A 7 7.07 -0.16 2.96
CA HIS A 7 7.40 0.24 4.32
C HIS A 7 7.71 1.73 4.37
N PHE A 8 6.86 2.48 5.06
CA PHE A 8 7.06 3.90 5.33
C PHE A 8 7.53 4.06 6.78
N ASP A 9 8.67 4.71 6.99
CA ASP A 9 9.16 5.04 8.32
C ASP A 9 8.89 6.50 8.67
N GLY A 10 8.60 6.76 9.94
CA GLY A 10 8.33 8.10 10.44
C GLY A 10 7.24 8.12 11.51
N PRO A 11 6.83 9.32 11.95
CA PRO A 11 5.73 9.48 12.91
C PRO A 11 4.43 8.90 12.34
N THR A 12 3.86 7.92 13.03
CA THR A 12 2.69 7.17 12.56
C THR A 12 1.50 8.07 12.24
N ASP A 13 1.17 9.04 13.11
CA ASP A 13 0.01 9.93 12.90
C ASP A 13 0.15 10.74 11.60
N THR A 14 1.34 11.28 11.34
CA THR A 14 1.65 12.00 10.09
C THR A 14 1.56 11.09 8.87
N LEU A 15 2.08 9.85 8.98
CA LEU A 15 2.01 8.88 7.88
C LEU A 15 0.57 8.47 7.58
N LEU A 16 -0.27 8.29 8.60
CA LEU A 16 -1.69 7.97 8.42
C LEU A 16 -2.43 9.11 7.73
N GLU A 17 -2.23 10.36 8.16
CA GLU A 17 -2.84 11.52 7.47
C GLU A 17 -2.45 11.60 6.00
N SER A 18 -1.19 11.35 5.67
CA SER A 18 -0.70 11.32 4.28
C SER A 18 -1.20 10.10 3.51
N TYR A 19 -1.28 8.94 4.14
CA TYR A 19 -1.86 7.73 3.55
C TYR A 19 -3.34 7.92 3.18
N GLU A 20 -4.15 8.54 4.05
CA GLU A 20 -5.56 8.83 3.75
C GLU A 20 -5.70 9.79 2.55
N LYS A 21 -4.81 10.78 2.42
CA LYS A 21 -4.76 11.66 1.23
C LYS A 21 -4.43 10.91 -0.04
N LEU A 22 -3.46 9.98 0.02
CA LEU A 22 -3.12 9.13 -1.12
C LEU A 22 -4.35 8.31 -1.53
N PHE A 23 -4.97 7.63 -0.58
CA PHE A 23 -6.02 6.66 -0.85
C PHE A 23 -7.35 7.30 -1.27
N ALA A 24 -7.62 8.55 -0.85
CA ALA A 24 -8.74 9.34 -1.36
C ALA A 24 -8.70 9.54 -2.89
N GLY A 25 -7.52 9.43 -3.50
CA GLY A 25 -7.32 9.48 -4.96
C GLY A 25 -7.39 8.13 -5.68
N PHE A 26 -7.45 7.01 -4.95
CA PHE A 26 -7.46 5.66 -5.53
C PHE A 26 -8.89 5.08 -5.53
N PRO A 27 -9.47 4.77 -6.70
CA PRO A 27 -10.78 4.16 -6.76
C PRO A 27 -10.69 2.70 -6.28
N ALA A 28 -11.54 2.35 -5.31
CA ALA A 28 -11.51 1.04 -4.65
C ALA A 28 -11.76 -0.15 -5.61
N GLU A 29 -12.41 0.09 -6.74
CA GLU A 29 -12.65 -0.91 -7.79
C GLU A 29 -11.37 -1.38 -8.51
N ASN A 30 -10.27 -0.63 -8.39
CA ASN A 30 -8.96 -1.00 -8.95
C ASN A 30 -8.07 -1.75 -7.93
N ILE A 31 -8.62 -2.12 -6.77
CA ILE A 31 -7.87 -2.70 -5.66
C ILE A 31 -8.28 -4.16 -5.45
N GLU A 32 -7.35 -5.08 -5.70
CA GLU A 32 -7.57 -6.52 -5.51
C GLU A 32 -7.44 -6.93 -4.02
N LEU A 33 -6.34 -6.52 -3.39
CA LEU A 33 -6.09 -6.72 -1.96
C LEU A 33 -5.19 -5.59 -1.47
N HIS A 34 -5.64 -4.87 -0.46
CA HIS A 34 -4.90 -3.77 0.16
C HIS A 34 -5.05 -3.81 1.68
N VAL A 35 -3.93 -3.76 2.40
CA VAL A 35 -3.90 -3.79 3.86
C VAL A 35 -2.84 -2.80 4.36
N ALA A 36 -3.28 -1.73 5.01
CA ALA A 36 -2.39 -0.83 5.74
C ALA A 36 -2.26 -1.29 7.20
N VAL A 37 -1.01 -1.52 7.64
CA VAL A 37 -0.67 -1.98 8.98
C VAL A 37 0.15 -0.91 9.69
N VAL A 38 -0.33 -0.46 10.85
CA VAL A 38 0.45 0.39 11.75
C VAL A 38 1.45 -0.45 12.53
N ARG A 39 2.69 0.04 12.64
CA ARG A 39 3.75 -0.56 13.44
C ARG A 39 4.49 0.50 14.23
N ASP A 40 5.33 0.07 15.16
CA ASP A 40 6.25 0.99 15.83
C ASP A 40 7.18 1.65 14.80
N GLY A 41 7.19 2.99 14.79
CA GLY A 41 8.03 3.79 13.90
C GLY A 41 7.54 3.88 12.45
N GLY A 42 6.30 3.48 12.14
CA GLY A 42 5.70 3.81 10.85
C GLY A 42 4.51 2.95 10.44
N ILE A 43 4.34 2.81 9.12
CA ILE A 43 3.29 1.97 8.53
C ILE A 43 3.88 1.00 7.50
N THR A 44 3.16 -0.07 7.22
CA THR A 44 3.45 -0.99 6.12
C THR A 44 2.17 -1.24 5.36
N VAL A 45 2.20 -0.94 4.07
CA VAL A 45 1.09 -1.17 3.16
C VAL A 45 1.39 -2.43 2.38
N TYR A 46 0.51 -3.41 2.49
CA TYR A 46 0.52 -4.58 1.63
C TYR A 46 -0.48 -4.37 0.51
N ASP A 47 -0.01 -4.45 -0.73
CA ASP A 47 -0.82 -4.24 -1.93
C ASP A 47 -0.57 -5.36 -2.93
N ALA A 48 -1.65 -5.92 -3.47
CA ALA A 48 -1.57 -6.99 -4.45
C ALA A 48 -1.76 -6.47 -5.87
N CYS A 49 -0.82 -6.81 -6.74
CA CYS A 49 -0.93 -6.60 -8.19
C CYS A 49 -1.33 -7.92 -8.89
N PRO A 50 -1.76 -7.88 -10.17
CA PRO A 50 -2.09 -9.08 -10.93
C PRO A 50 -0.97 -10.13 -10.94
N ASP A 51 0.27 -9.69 -11.15
CA ASP A 51 1.48 -10.51 -11.21
C ASP A 51 2.75 -9.74 -10.77
N GLN A 52 3.87 -10.45 -10.66
CA GLN A 52 5.16 -9.88 -10.26
C GLN A 52 5.66 -8.76 -11.21
N PRO A 53 5.66 -8.93 -12.56
CA PRO A 53 6.08 -7.86 -13.45
C PRO A 53 5.26 -6.57 -13.31
N THR A 54 3.95 -6.70 -13.09
CA THR A 54 3.07 -5.54 -12.86
C THR A 54 3.42 -4.83 -11.56
N PHE A 55 3.68 -5.58 -10.49
CA PHE A 55 4.15 -5.01 -9.22
C PHE A 55 5.47 -4.26 -9.38
N GLU A 56 6.47 -4.87 -10.02
CA GLU A 56 7.79 -4.27 -10.22
C GLU A 56 7.69 -2.99 -11.06
N ALA A 57 6.90 -3.01 -12.13
CA ALA A 57 6.66 -1.85 -12.98
C ALA A 57 5.95 -0.72 -12.22
N PHE A 58 4.92 -1.04 -11.45
CA PHE A 58 4.19 -0.08 -10.63
C PHE A 58 5.08 0.56 -9.56
N ALA A 59 5.81 -0.26 -8.78
CA ALA A 59 6.70 0.21 -7.74
C ALA A 59 7.85 1.07 -8.28
N ALA A 60 8.28 0.83 -9.51
CA ALA A 60 9.30 1.63 -10.18
C ALA A 60 8.74 2.86 -10.94
N SER A 61 7.43 3.05 -11.00
CA SER A 61 6.81 4.09 -11.83
C SER A 61 6.99 5.49 -11.26
N GLU A 62 7.17 6.47 -12.16
CA GLU A 62 7.20 7.90 -11.76
C GLU A 62 5.83 8.36 -11.26
N GLU A 63 4.75 7.80 -11.81
CA GLU A 63 3.38 8.09 -11.39
C GLU A 63 3.17 7.75 -9.91
N PHE A 64 3.57 6.54 -9.49
CA PHE A 64 3.48 6.14 -8.08
C PHE A 64 4.31 7.05 -7.17
N ARG A 65 5.56 7.33 -7.52
CA ARG A 65 6.42 8.26 -6.74
C ARG A 65 5.82 9.67 -6.67
N GLY A 66 5.24 10.15 -7.77
CA GLY A 66 4.54 11.42 -7.85
C GLY A 66 3.33 11.47 -6.91
N ALA A 67 2.52 10.40 -6.89
CA ALA A 67 1.38 10.28 -5.99
C ALA A 67 1.79 10.27 -4.51
N LEU A 68 2.84 9.52 -4.16
CA LEU A 68 3.41 9.52 -2.80
C LEU A 68 3.86 10.93 -2.37
N THR A 69 4.59 11.61 -3.26
CA THR A 69 5.08 12.98 -3.01
C THR A 69 3.93 13.96 -2.83
N ALA A 70 2.91 13.89 -3.68
CA ALA A 70 1.73 14.75 -3.61
C ALA A 70 0.91 14.52 -2.31
N ALA A 71 0.87 13.28 -1.82
CA ALA A 71 0.23 12.93 -0.55
C ALA A 71 1.08 13.31 0.68
N GLY A 72 2.37 13.60 0.50
CA GLY A 72 3.33 13.90 1.56
C GLY A 72 3.92 12.64 2.24
N LEU A 73 3.81 11.48 1.59
CA LEU A 73 4.47 10.26 2.06
C LEU A 73 5.97 10.27 1.70
N PRO A 74 6.84 9.73 2.57
CA PRO A 74 8.24 9.51 2.20
C PRO A 74 8.36 8.40 1.17
N GLU A 75 9.53 8.28 0.54
CA GLU A 75 9.83 7.13 -0.31
C GLU A 75 9.85 5.84 0.54
N PRO A 76 9.05 4.82 0.20
CA PRO A 76 9.01 3.58 0.95
C PRO A 76 10.20 2.70 0.62
N ARG A 77 10.62 1.86 1.57
CA ARG A 77 11.33 0.64 1.19
C ARG A 77 10.31 -0.34 0.61
N VAL A 78 10.58 -0.81 -0.59
CA VAL A 78 9.70 -1.75 -1.30
C VAL A 78 10.26 -3.17 -1.19
N GLU A 79 9.41 -4.11 -0.80
CA GLU A 79 9.73 -5.53 -0.70
C GLU A 79 8.69 -6.35 -1.49
N GLY A 80 9.15 -7.17 -2.43
CA GLY A 80 8.29 -8.17 -3.08
C GLY A 80 8.17 -9.40 -2.19
N THR A 81 6.95 -9.79 -1.80
CA THR A 81 6.76 -10.88 -0.83
C THR A 81 6.47 -12.23 -1.49
N GLY A 82 5.70 -12.25 -2.58
CA GLY A 82 5.40 -13.47 -3.34
C GLY A 82 3.95 -13.58 -3.84
N GLU A 83 3.63 -14.72 -4.45
CA GLU A 83 2.27 -15.04 -4.90
C GLU A 83 1.34 -15.34 -3.73
N VAL A 84 0.17 -14.69 -3.72
CA VAL A 84 -0.84 -14.96 -2.69
C VAL A 84 -1.50 -16.31 -2.95
N HIS A 85 -1.24 -17.27 -2.07
CA HIS A 85 -1.91 -18.57 -2.10
C HIS A 85 -3.36 -18.50 -1.57
N ARG A 86 -3.62 -17.67 -0.55
CA ARG A 86 -4.94 -17.51 0.07
C ARG A 86 -5.02 -16.16 0.80
N ALA A 87 -6.15 -15.47 0.64
CA ALA A 87 -6.54 -14.31 1.44
C ALA A 87 -7.87 -14.58 2.14
N LEU A 88 -8.02 -14.11 3.38
CA LEU A 88 -9.26 -14.19 4.14
C LEU A 88 -9.39 -12.92 4.98
N LEU A 89 -10.44 -12.14 4.74
CA LEU A 89 -10.79 -10.98 5.56
C LEU A 89 -12.15 -11.24 6.21
N ARG A 90 -12.22 -11.10 7.54
CA ARG A 90 -13.51 -11.01 8.23
C ARG A 90 -13.86 -9.54 8.38
N GLN A 91 -14.80 -9.05 7.58
CA GLN A 91 -15.38 -7.74 7.82
C GLN A 91 -16.34 -7.84 9.00
N PRO A 92 -16.13 -7.10 10.10
CA PRO A 92 -17.17 -6.95 11.11
C PRO A 92 -18.34 -6.20 10.46
N VAL A 93 -19.55 -6.73 10.58
CA VAL A 93 -20.77 -6.00 10.23
C VAL A 93 -20.99 -4.99 11.36
N THR A 94 -20.72 -3.71 11.09
CA THR A 94 -21.10 -2.65 12.03
C THR A 94 -22.64 -2.57 12.01
N ALA A 95 -23.27 -2.81 13.16
CA ALA A 95 -24.71 -2.68 13.36
C ALA A 95 -25.15 -1.21 13.41
#